data_AF-A0ABD5C6Q6-F1
#
_entry.id   AF-A0ABD5C6Q6-F1
#
_cell.length_a   1.000
_cell.length_b   1.000
_cell.length_c   1.000
_cell.angle_alpha   90.00
_cell.angle_beta   90.00
_cell.angle_gamma   90.00
#
_symmetry.space_group_name_H-M   'P 1'
#
loop_
_entity.id
_entity.type
_entity.pdbx_description
1 polymer ?
#
loop_
_entity_poly.entity_id
_entity_poly.type
_entity_poly.pdbx_seq_one_letter_code
_entity_poly.pdbx_strand_id
1 'polypeptide(L)'
;MFRKHRKGFSALQHLIVWTSLRPGQHAGELISEAKTRQVDLASEWSVQLLPAEFEQKQQYRAIWLQALANHGGAKAARQDGAGACYAWLYRHDRHWLMVANQVRQRRQGNNSHIDWRARDIRLVRLLIRIGRGSEEDLGLPRRSRNWFLQQLPHRASVEHRLDQLPLCCTFLDRYAESVGEYQIRRLTAAMLKDVQTGITSRRWELEKRCGLEKSRVAPLTTAFIRLIGRWIE
;
A
#
# COMPACT_ATOMS: atom_id res chain seq x y z
N MET A 1 0.18 7.80 28.30
CA MET A 1 -1.08 7.24 27.75
C MET A 1 -1.30 7.63 26.27
N PHE A 2 -1.21 8.90 25.88
CA PHE A 2 -1.47 9.35 24.49
C PHE A 2 -0.23 9.59 23.60
N ARG A 3 0.98 9.24 24.05
CA ARG A 3 2.14 9.28 23.13
C ARG A 3 2.10 8.07 22.20
N LYS A 4 2.35 8.32 20.92
CA LYS A 4 2.33 7.37 19.80
C LYS A 4 3.10 6.09 20.14
N HIS A 5 2.39 5.08 20.64
CA HIS A 5 2.98 3.80 20.99
C HIS A 5 2.91 2.87 19.76
N ARG A 6 4.02 2.21 19.41
CA ARG A 6 4.07 1.30 18.25
C ARG A 6 3.30 -0.02 18.46
N LYS A 7 2.85 -0.30 19.69
CA LYS A 7 1.96 -1.42 20.02
C LYS A 7 0.57 -0.85 20.28
N GLY A 8 -0.40 -1.29 19.48
CA GLY A 8 -1.73 -0.71 19.39
C GLY A 8 -2.44 -0.67 20.73
N PHE A 9 -2.80 0.54 21.15
CA PHE A 9 -3.89 0.70 22.10
C PHE A 9 -5.18 0.32 21.39
N SER A 10 -5.97 -0.57 21.99
CA SER A 10 -7.26 -0.96 21.43
C SER A 10 -8.27 0.17 21.60
N ALA A 11 -9.24 0.27 20.69
CA ALA A 11 -10.29 1.30 20.77
C ALA A 11 -11.04 1.28 22.13
N LEU A 12 -11.17 0.10 22.75
CA LEU A 12 -11.79 -0.07 24.06
C LEU A 12 -10.99 0.59 25.19
N GLN A 13 -9.66 0.52 25.15
CA GLN A 13 -8.82 1.17 26.15
C GLN A 13 -8.94 2.70 26.07
N HIS A 14 -9.09 3.26 24.87
CA HIS A 14 -9.38 4.68 24.71
C HIS A 14 -10.75 5.07 25.29
N LEU A 15 -11.77 4.25 25.07
CA LEU A 15 -13.11 4.49 25.63
C LEU A 15 -13.11 4.46 27.16
N ILE A 16 -12.43 3.49 27.78
CA ILE A 16 -12.35 3.38 29.25
C ILE A 16 -11.74 4.65 29.86
N VAL A 17 -10.67 5.16 29.25
CA VAL A 17 -10.00 6.40 29.70
C VAL A 17 -10.91 7.62 29.55
N TRP A 18 -11.69 7.70 28.47
CA TRP A 18 -12.65 8.79 28.30
C TRP A 18 -13.77 8.73 29.34
N THR A 19 -14.33 7.54 29.58
CA THR A 19 -15.40 7.36 30.58
C THR A 19 -14.95 7.64 32.00
N SER A 20 -13.67 7.41 32.35
CA SER A 20 -13.15 7.72 33.68
C SER A 20 -12.88 9.21 33.89
N LEU A 21 -12.46 9.93 32.84
CA LEU A 21 -12.20 11.37 32.91
C LEU A 21 -13.48 12.23 32.81
N ARG A 22 -14.52 11.68 32.18
CA ARG A 22 -15.83 12.33 31.95
C ARG A 22 -16.96 11.32 32.18
N PRO A 23 -17.23 10.97 33.45
CA PRO A 23 -18.29 10.02 33.78
C PRO A 23 -19.66 10.55 33.33
N GLY A 24 -20.44 9.69 32.67
CA GLY A 24 -21.80 10.01 32.22
C GLY A 24 -21.91 10.67 30.83
N GLN A 25 -20.80 11.02 30.19
CA GLN A 25 -20.81 11.57 28.81
C GLN A 25 -20.50 10.48 27.78
N HIS A 26 -21.27 10.46 26.69
CA HIS A 26 -21.03 9.52 25.59
C HIS A 26 -19.84 9.96 24.74
N ALA A 27 -19.07 8.98 24.25
CA ALA A 27 -17.88 9.23 23.43
C ALA A 27 -18.15 10.10 22.18
N GLY A 28 -19.35 10.00 21.60
CA GLY A 28 -19.76 10.81 20.45
C GLY A 28 -19.84 12.30 20.77
N GLU A 29 -20.32 12.66 21.96
CA GLU A 29 -20.43 14.05 22.44
C GLU A 29 -19.06 14.63 22.76
N LEU A 30 -18.17 13.82 23.34
CA LEU A 30 -16.78 14.23 23.56
C LEU A 30 -16.04 14.51 22.24
N ILE A 31 -16.31 13.70 21.21
CA ILE A 31 -15.73 13.91 19.87
C ILE A 31 -16.31 15.17 19.22
N SER A 32 -17.61 15.44 19.36
CA SER A 32 -18.21 16.66 18.81
C SER A 32 -17.70 17.92 19.53
N GLU A 33 -17.57 17.89 20.86
CA GLU A 33 -16.97 18.96 21.66
C GLU A 33 -15.50 19.18 21.27
N ALA A 34 -14.72 18.12 21.09
CA ALA A 34 -13.33 18.23 20.64
C ALA A 34 -13.22 18.84 19.23
N LYS A 35 -14.20 18.62 18.36
CA LYS A 35 -14.24 19.21 17.02
C LYS A 35 -14.64 20.68 17.02
N THR A 36 -15.45 21.13 17.98
CA THR A 36 -15.84 22.54 18.09
C THR A 36 -14.78 23.41 18.77
N ARG A 37 -13.88 22.80 19.56
CA ARG A 37 -12.68 23.47 20.04
C ARG A 37 -11.75 23.76 18.85
N GLN A 38 -11.80 25.00 18.36
CA GLN A 38 -10.69 25.52 17.58
C GLN A 38 -9.44 25.45 18.47
N VAL A 39 -8.39 24.80 17.97
CA VAL A 39 -7.08 24.96 18.57
C VAL A 39 -6.77 26.45 18.45
N ASP A 40 -6.66 27.16 19.57
CA ASP A 40 -6.01 28.45 19.59
C ASP A 40 -4.60 28.22 19.05
N LEU A 41 -4.43 28.45 17.74
CA LEU A 41 -3.13 28.48 17.07
C LEU A 41 -2.21 29.52 17.73
N ALA A 42 -2.78 30.41 18.56
CA ALA A 42 -2.13 31.44 19.34
C ALA A 42 -1.54 30.96 20.68
N SER A 43 -1.73 29.71 21.10
CA SER A 43 -0.86 29.13 22.13
C SER A 43 0.40 28.58 21.47
N GLU A 44 1.14 29.45 20.80
CA GLU A 44 2.59 29.29 20.84
C GLU A 44 2.93 29.31 22.33
N TRP A 45 3.23 28.15 22.92
CA TRP A 45 3.98 28.15 24.17
C TRP A 45 5.14 29.10 23.92
N SER A 46 5.09 30.28 24.53
CA SER A 46 6.15 31.26 24.46
C SER A 46 7.32 30.58 25.13
N VAL A 47 8.15 29.90 24.34
CA VAL A 47 9.43 29.40 24.80
C VAL A 47 10.13 30.64 25.30
N GLN A 48 10.29 30.75 26.63
CA GLN A 48 11.02 31.84 27.22
C GLN A 48 12.41 31.81 26.61
N LEU A 49 12.68 32.76 25.72
CA LEU A 49 13.94 32.82 25.02
C LEU A 49 15.01 33.25 26.03
N LEU A 50 16.09 32.48 26.09
CA LEU A 50 17.23 32.87 26.89
C LEU A 50 17.90 34.09 26.22
N PRO A 51 18.25 35.13 26.99
CA PRO A 51 18.98 36.27 26.47
C PRO A 51 20.32 35.79 25.89
N ALA A 52 20.72 36.40 24.78
CA ALA A 52 22.02 36.21 24.16
C ALA A 52 22.34 37.48 23.39
N GLU A 53 23.63 37.81 23.32
CA GLU A 53 24.10 38.97 22.57
C GLU A 53 23.80 38.80 21.07
N PHE A 54 23.63 39.94 20.39
CA PHE A 54 23.34 39.93 18.96
C PHE A 54 24.43 39.23 18.16
N GLU A 55 25.69 39.44 18.51
CA GLU A 55 26.85 38.82 17.84
C GLU A 55 26.84 37.29 17.97
N GLN A 56 26.56 36.79 19.17
CA GLN A 56 26.42 35.36 19.41
C GLN A 56 25.29 34.76 18.57
N LYS A 57 24.14 35.44 18.48
CA LYS A 57 23.05 34.98 17.61
C LYS A 57 23.50 34.91 16.14
N GLN A 58 24.20 35.93 15.65
CA GLN A 58 24.70 35.96 14.26
C GLN A 58 25.71 34.84 13.97
N GLN A 59 26.61 34.53 14.91
CA GLN A 59 27.54 33.41 14.78
C GLN A 59 26.81 32.07 14.63
N TYR A 60 25.86 31.78 15.52
CA TYR A 60 25.08 30.55 15.45
C TYR A 60 24.20 30.48 14.19
N ARG A 61 23.64 31.61 13.75
CA ARG A 61 22.90 31.70 12.48
C ARG A 61 23.78 31.33 11.28
N ALA A 62 25.02 31.83 11.23
CA ALA A 62 25.97 31.53 10.16
C ALA A 62 26.33 30.03 10.13
N ILE A 63 26.66 29.46 11.30
CA ILE A 63 26.95 28.02 11.46
C ILE A 63 25.75 27.18 10.99
N TRP A 64 24.53 27.57 11.37
CA TRP A 64 23.32 26.86 10.98
C TRP A 64 23.05 26.95 9.47
N LEU A 65 23.23 28.12 8.85
CA LEU A 65 23.07 28.29 7.41
C LEU A 65 24.10 27.47 6.62
N GLN A 66 25.34 27.39 7.09
CA GLN A 66 26.39 26.56 6.49
C GLN A 66 26.03 25.07 6.58
N ALA A 67 25.61 24.59 7.75
CA ALA A 67 25.16 23.20 7.91
C ALA A 67 23.93 22.89 7.03
N LEU A 68 22.99 23.83 6.92
CA LEU A 68 21.85 23.68 6.01
C LEU A 68 22.25 23.63 4.53
N ALA A 69 23.27 24.39 4.11
CA ALA A 69 23.80 24.35 2.75
C ALA A 69 24.48 23.01 2.44
N ASN A 70 25.26 22.49 3.38
CA ASN A 70 26.01 21.24 3.21
C ASN A 70 25.10 19.99 3.16
N HIS A 71 24.01 19.97 3.93
CA HIS A 71 23.18 18.76 4.11
C HIS A 71 21.78 18.83 3.48
N GLY A 72 21.42 19.93 2.83
CA GLY A 72 20.18 20.08 2.07
C GLY A 72 18.88 20.07 2.90
N GLY A 73 18.96 20.01 4.24
CA GLY A 73 17.79 20.07 5.10
C GLY A 73 18.06 19.99 6.60
N ALA A 74 17.15 20.57 7.39
CA ALA A 74 17.26 20.69 8.85
C ALA A 74 17.31 19.36 9.62
N LYS A 75 16.85 18.25 9.03
CA LYS A 75 16.97 16.92 9.65
C LYS A 75 18.40 16.38 9.50
N ALA A 76 18.92 16.39 8.28
CA ALA A 76 20.26 15.90 7.99
C ALA A 76 21.32 16.75 8.72
N ALA A 77 21.20 18.08 8.66
CA ALA A 77 22.09 18.99 9.38
C ALA A 77 22.14 18.73 10.90
N ARG A 78 21.00 18.40 11.54
CA ARG A 78 20.99 18.05 12.97
C ARG A 78 21.66 16.72 13.28
N GLN A 79 21.58 15.76 12.37
CA GLN A 79 22.19 14.44 12.56
C GLN A 79 23.70 14.50 12.33
N ASP A 80 24.15 15.40 11.47
CA ASP A 80 25.57 15.59 11.12
C ASP A 80 26.23 16.72 11.94
N GLY A 81 26.12 16.63 13.28
CA GLY A 81 26.87 17.49 14.19
C GLY A 81 26.29 18.89 14.47
N ALA A 82 25.41 19.46 13.64
CA ALA A 82 24.81 20.78 13.91
C ALA A 82 23.62 20.73 14.91
N GLY A 83 23.42 19.61 15.62
CA GLY A 83 22.37 19.45 16.61
C GLY A 83 22.49 20.41 17.80
N ALA A 84 23.70 20.69 18.27
CA ALA A 84 23.96 21.64 19.35
C ALA A 84 23.62 23.08 18.93
N CYS A 85 24.02 23.45 17.71
CA CYS A 85 23.70 24.76 17.11
C CYS A 85 22.17 24.96 16.99
N TYR A 86 21.46 23.95 16.50
CA TYR A 86 19.99 23.97 16.45
C TYR A 86 19.36 24.14 17.84
N ALA A 87 19.82 23.38 18.83
CA ALA A 87 19.27 23.44 20.18
C ALA A 87 19.53 24.80 20.84
N TRP A 88 20.68 25.43 20.55
CA TRP A 88 20.99 26.78 21.00
C TRP A 88 20.06 27.80 20.33
N LEU A 89 19.97 27.82 19.00
CA LEU A 89 19.09 28.74 18.27
C LEU A 89 17.61 28.57 18.66
N TYR A 90 17.18 27.35 18.96
CA TYR A 90 15.82 27.10 19.43
C TYR A 90 15.52 27.77 20.78
N ARG A 91 16.52 27.91 21.66
CA ARG A 91 16.38 28.54 22.99
C ARG A 91 16.62 30.04 22.98
N HIS A 92 17.42 30.56 22.05
CA HIS A 92 17.86 31.96 22.04
C HIS A 92 17.28 32.79 20.88
N ASP A 93 16.80 32.13 19.81
CA ASP A 93 16.37 32.79 18.57
C ASP A 93 15.41 31.92 17.73
N ARG A 94 14.36 31.41 18.39
CA ARG A 94 13.41 30.44 17.80
C ARG A 94 12.73 30.98 16.53
N HIS A 95 12.28 32.23 16.55
CA HIS A 95 11.53 32.81 15.44
C HIS A 95 12.36 32.79 14.15
N TRP A 96 13.60 33.28 14.22
CA TRP A 96 14.51 33.24 13.08
C TRP A 96 14.76 31.81 12.60
N LEU A 97 15.00 30.87 13.52
CA LEU A 97 15.27 29.47 13.18
C LEU A 97 14.10 28.82 12.44
N MET A 98 12.88 29.09 12.87
CA MET A 98 11.67 28.57 12.24
C MET A 98 11.50 29.12 10.82
N VAL A 99 11.66 30.44 10.65
CA VAL A 99 11.59 31.09 9.33
C VAL A 99 12.68 30.56 8.38
N ALA A 100 13.92 30.48 8.84
CA ALA A 100 15.05 29.97 8.06
C ALA A 100 14.83 28.52 7.60
N ASN A 101 14.25 27.68 8.46
CA ASN A 101 13.94 26.29 8.13
C ASN A 101 12.71 26.16 7.23
N GLN A 102 11.74 27.09 7.29
CA GLN A 102 10.50 27.06 6.52
C GLN A 102 10.74 27.31 5.03
N VAL A 103 11.60 28.28 4.68
CA VAL A 103 11.96 28.62 3.29
C VAL A 103 12.55 27.41 2.54
N ARG A 104 13.15 26.46 3.27
CA ARG A 104 13.82 25.28 2.72
C ARG A 104 13.06 23.96 2.98
N GLN A 105 11.81 23.99 3.45
CA GLN A 105 10.95 22.79 3.61
C GLN A 105 10.46 22.16 2.30
N ARG A 106 11.18 22.33 1.18
CA ARG A 106 10.89 21.52 -0.01
C ARG A 106 11.43 20.11 0.23
N ARG A 107 10.67 19.31 0.99
CA ARG A 107 10.66 17.87 0.80
C ARG A 107 10.33 17.63 -0.66
N GLN A 108 11.33 17.30 -1.46
CA GLN A 108 11.06 16.43 -2.58
C GLN A 108 10.63 15.11 -1.93
N GLY A 109 9.32 14.86 -1.87
CA GLY A 109 8.87 13.51 -1.55
C GLY A 109 9.50 12.56 -2.57
N ASN A 110 9.84 11.33 -2.16
CA ASN A 110 10.37 10.27 -3.02
C ASN A 110 9.48 9.91 -4.24
N ASN A 111 8.40 10.65 -4.48
CA ASN A 111 7.41 10.43 -5.52
C ASN A 111 7.59 11.37 -6.73
N SER A 112 8.57 12.28 -6.75
CA SER A 112 8.69 13.30 -7.80
C SER A 112 9.27 12.79 -9.14
N HIS A 113 9.67 11.52 -9.26
CA HIS A 113 10.34 11.05 -10.47
C HIS A 113 10.02 9.61 -10.90
N ILE A 114 8.86 9.07 -10.50
CA ILE A 114 8.42 7.76 -11.02
C ILE A 114 7.85 7.98 -12.42
N ASP A 115 8.62 7.60 -13.44
CA ASP A 115 8.12 7.48 -14.81
C ASP A 115 7.17 6.27 -14.88
N TRP A 116 5.88 6.56 -14.75
CA TRP A 116 4.80 5.58 -14.78
C TRP A 116 4.72 4.85 -16.12
N ARG A 117 4.99 5.55 -17.24
CA ARG A 117 4.97 4.94 -18.57
C ARG A 117 6.09 3.92 -18.72
N ALA A 118 7.31 4.28 -18.34
CA ALA A 118 8.42 3.33 -18.38
C ALA A 118 8.21 2.16 -17.41
N ARG A 119 7.60 2.42 -16.24
CA ARG A 119 7.23 1.36 -15.29
C ARG A 119 6.19 0.41 -15.86
N ASP A 120 5.13 0.93 -16.47
CA ASP A 120 4.05 0.15 -17.10
C ASP A 120 4.59 -0.77 -18.18
N ILE A 121 5.43 -0.24 -19.08
CA ILE A 121 6.09 -1.04 -20.13
C ILE A 121 6.94 -2.17 -19.53
N ARG A 122 7.70 -1.92 -18.46
CA ARG A 122 8.50 -2.96 -17.81
C ARG A 122 7.63 -4.04 -17.17
N LEU A 123 6.57 -3.64 -16.46
CA LEU A 123 5.67 -4.56 -15.77
C LEU A 123 4.87 -5.41 -16.76
N VAL A 124 4.33 -4.84 -17.83
CA VAL A 124 3.57 -5.61 -18.82
C VAL A 124 4.43 -6.64 -19.55
N ARG A 125 5.71 -6.33 -19.83
CA ARG A 125 6.67 -7.31 -20.39
C ARG A 125 6.89 -8.48 -19.45
N LEU A 126 6.98 -8.21 -18.14
CA LEU A 126 7.10 -9.26 -17.12
C LEU A 126 5.82 -10.10 -17.06
N LEU A 127 4.65 -9.47 -17.07
CA LEU A 127 3.34 -10.14 -17.11
C LEU A 127 3.21 -11.07 -18.33
N ILE A 128 3.61 -10.62 -19.51
CA ILE A 128 3.61 -11.44 -20.74
C ILE A 128 4.51 -12.66 -20.57
N ARG A 129 5.72 -12.49 -20.00
CA ARG A 129 6.64 -13.61 -19.75
C ARG A 129 6.05 -14.63 -18.77
N ILE A 130 5.45 -14.16 -17.68
CA ILE A 130 4.75 -15.01 -16.70
C ILE A 130 3.59 -15.75 -17.36
N GLY A 131 2.79 -15.03 -18.16
CA GLY A 131 1.66 -15.60 -18.90
C GLY A 131 2.11 -16.77 -19.78
N ARG A 132 3.07 -16.54 -20.67
CA ARG A 132 3.62 -17.57 -21.57
C ARG A 132 4.21 -18.76 -20.81
N GLY A 133 5.00 -18.50 -19.78
CA GLY A 133 5.60 -19.58 -18.96
C GLY A 133 4.57 -20.41 -18.18
N SER A 134 3.32 -19.95 -18.08
CA SER A 134 2.24 -20.62 -17.38
C SER A 134 1.19 -21.28 -18.30
N GLU A 135 1.33 -21.15 -19.62
CA GLU A 135 0.31 -21.64 -20.57
C GLU A 135 0.24 -23.16 -20.65
N GLU A 136 1.38 -23.84 -20.58
CA GLU A 136 1.47 -25.30 -20.71
C GLU A 136 1.08 -26.05 -19.41
N ASP A 137 1.22 -25.39 -18.26
CA ASP A 137 0.92 -26.01 -16.96
C ASP A 137 -0.56 -25.87 -16.60
N LEU A 138 -1.34 -26.86 -17.03
CA LEU A 138 -2.77 -26.97 -16.73
C LEU A 138 -3.05 -27.24 -15.24
N GLY A 139 -2.05 -27.59 -14.43
CA GLY A 139 -2.18 -27.85 -12.99
C GLY A 139 -2.13 -26.59 -12.12
N LEU A 140 -1.74 -25.44 -12.68
CA LEU A 140 -1.60 -24.21 -11.93
C LEU A 140 -2.91 -23.72 -11.30
N PRO A 141 -2.84 -22.98 -10.18
CA PRO A 141 -3.98 -22.23 -9.66
C PRO A 141 -4.60 -21.33 -10.73
N ARG A 142 -5.83 -20.84 -10.48
CA ARG A 142 -6.48 -19.88 -11.38
C ARG A 142 -5.56 -18.68 -11.64
N ARG A 143 -5.27 -18.41 -12.91
CA ARG A 143 -4.48 -17.25 -13.36
C ARG A 143 -5.33 -15.98 -13.35
N SER A 144 -5.86 -15.65 -12.19
CA SER A 144 -6.67 -14.45 -11.97
C SER A 144 -5.82 -13.18 -11.98
N ARG A 145 -6.48 -12.02 -12.03
CA ARG A 145 -5.81 -10.71 -11.89
C ARG A 145 -4.88 -10.68 -10.68
N ASN A 146 -5.40 -11.12 -9.51
CA ASN A 146 -4.60 -11.17 -8.29
C ASN A 146 -3.42 -12.14 -8.43
N TRP A 147 -3.61 -13.32 -9.04
CA TRP A 147 -2.52 -14.27 -9.27
C TRP A 147 -1.39 -13.63 -10.07
N PHE A 148 -1.68 -12.93 -11.16
CA PHE A 148 -0.67 -12.19 -11.92
C PHE A 148 0.01 -11.08 -11.10
N LEU A 149 -0.77 -10.31 -10.33
CA LEU A 149 -0.24 -9.24 -9.48
C LEU A 149 0.69 -9.74 -8.37
N GLN A 150 0.43 -10.93 -7.81
CA GLN A 150 1.29 -11.54 -6.79
C GLN A 150 2.69 -11.86 -7.32
N GLN A 151 2.83 -12.07 -8.63
CA GLN A 151 4.11 -12.38 -9.28
C GLN A 151 4.94 -11.13 -9.58
N LEU A 152 4.40 -9.92 -9.35
CA LEU A 152 5.08 -8.67 -9.66
C LEU A 152 5.88 -8.11 -8.46
N PRO A 153 7.01 -7.43 -8.71
CA PRO A 153 7.73 -6.72 -7.67
C PRO A 153 6.89 -5.55 -7.12
N HIS A 154 6.99 -5.30 -5.81
CA HIS A 154 6.25 -4.24 -5.12
C HIS A 154 4.73 -4.29 -5.36
N ARG A 155 4.12 -5.47 -5.26
CA ARG A 155 2.69 -5.74 -5.52
C ARG A 155 1.74 -4.64 -5.01
N ALA A 156 1.91 -4.20 -3.76
CA ALA A 156 1.02 -3.22 -3.14
C ALA A 156 1.09 -1.87 -3.85
N SER A 157 2.29 -1.45 -4.29
CA SER A 157 2.45 -0.23 -5.08
C SER A 157 1.82 -0.34 -6.45
N VAL A 158 1.87 -1.51 -7.09
CA VAL A 158 1.28 -1.73 -8.41
C VAL A 158 -0.25 -1.74 -8.29
N GLU A 159 -0.78 -2.49 -7.34
CA GLU A 159 -2.22 -2.62 -7.07
C GLU A 159 -2.87 -1.28 -6.74
N HIS A 160 -2.24 -0.46 -5.89
CA HIS A 160 -2.72 0.88 -5.57
C HIS A 160 -2.59 1.91 -6.71
N ARG A 161 -1.83 1.59 -7.77
CA ARG A 161 -1.50 2.52 -8.86
C ARG A 161 -1.86 1.96 -10.24
N LEU A 162 -2.80 1.00 -10.30
CA LEU A 162 -3.24 0.41 -11.56
C LEU A 162 -3.89 1.44 -12.50
N ASP A 163 -4.47 2.51 -11.95
CA ASP A 163 -4.95 3.69 -12.67
C ASP A 163 -3.87 4.34 -13.56
N GLN A 164 -2.61 4.20 -13.18
CA GLN A 164 -1.45 4.77 -13.88
C GLN A 164 -0.72 3.74 -14.76
N LEU A 165 -1.25 2.53 -14.87
CA LEU A 165 -0.65 1.39 -15.58
C LEU A 165 -1.63 0.80 -16.62
N PRO A 166 -2.02 1.57 -17.65
CA PRO A 166 -3.03 1.14 -18.63
C PRO A 166 -2.66 -0.14 -19.41
N LEU A 167 -1.37 -0.36 -19.72
CA LEU A 167 -0.93 -1.57 -20.41
C LEU A 167 -1.08 -2.80 -19.52
N CYS A 168 -0.69 -2.69 -18.24
CA CYS A 168 -0.91 -3.75 -17.27
C CYS A 168 -2.41 -4.03 -17.08
N CYS A 169 -3.26 -3.00 -16.99
CA CYS A 169 -4.71 -3.18 -16.90
C CYS A 169 -5.25 -3.95 -18.11
N THR A 170 -4.91 -3.51 -19.32
CA THR A 170 -5.34 -4.16 -20.56
C THR A 170 -4.89 -5.62 -20.62
N PHE A 171 -3.66 -5.92 -20.20
CA PHE A 171 -3.18 -7.30 -20.09
C PHE A 171 -4.02 -8.10 -19.09
N LEU A 172 -4.23 -7.57 -17.88
CA LEU A 172 -4.98 -8.26 -16.83
C LEU A 172 -6.45 -8.48 -17.21
N ASP A 173 -7.06 -7.58 -17.98
CA ASP A 173 -8.43 -7.73 -18.48
C ASP A 173 -8.52 -8.79 -19.59
N ARG A 174 -7.48 -8.90 -20.41
CA ARG A 174 -7.45 -9.83 -21.55
C ARG A 174 -7.05 -11.26 -21.18
N TYR A 175 -6.11 -11.42 -20.24
CA TYR A 175 -5.44 -12.70 -19.98
C TYR A 175 -5.75 -13.30 -18.62
N ALA A 176 -6.43 -12.58 -17.71
CA ALA A 176 -6.84 -13.17 -16.44
C ALA A 176 -8.00 -14.15 -16.65
N GLU A 177 -7.83 -15.37 -16.13
CA GLU A 177 -8.86 -16.40 -16.19
C GLU A 177 -10.07 -16.02 -15.34
N SER A 178 -11.24 -16.06 -15.97
CA SER A 178 -12.53 -16.12 -15.29
C SER A 178 -12.68 -17.42 -14.50
N VAL A 179 -13.69 -17.48 -13.63
CA VAL A 179 -14.02 -18.72 -12.91
C VAL A 179 -14.34 -19.86 -13.89
N GLY A 180 -15.09 -19.56 -14.95
CA GLY A 180 -15.49 -20.56 -15.94
C GLY A 180 -14.31 -21.12 -16.73
N GLU A 181 -13.44 -20.25 -17.25
CA GLU A 181 -12.24 -20.69 -17.98
C GLU A 181 -11.33 -21.56 -17.12
N TYR A 182 -11.15 -21.22 -15.83
CA TYR A 182 -10.39 -22.04 -14.90
C TYR A 182 -11.04 -23.40 -14.62
N GLN A 183 -12.36 -23.45 -14.48
CA GLN A 183 -13.08 -24.71 -14.32
C GLN A 183 -12.94 -25.59 -15.56
N ILE A 184 -13.05 -25.02 -16.75
CA ILE A 184 -12.83 -25.72 -18.03
C ILE A 184 -11.40 -26.25 -18.09
N ARG A 185 -10.38 -25.42 -17.82
CA ARG A 185 -8.98 -25.86 -17.83
C ARG A 185 -8.73 -27.06 -16.91
N ARG A 186 -9.26 -27.03 -15.68
CA ARG A 186 -9.14 -28.15 -14.74
C ARG A 186 -9.85 -29.40 -15.22
N LEU A 187 -11.04 -29.24 -15.82
CA LEU A 187 -11.77 -30.37 -16.41
C LEU A 187 -10.99 -30.99 -17.57
N THR A 188 -10.46 -30.16 -18.47
CA THR A 188 -9.59 -30.60 -19.57
C THR A 188 -8.35 -31.33 -19.06
N ALA A 189 -7.69 -30.81 -18.03
CA ALA A 189 -6.54 -31.46 -17.41
C ALA A 189 -6.88 -32.85 -16.84
N ALA A 190 -8.04 -32.97 -16.17
CA ALA A 190 -8.51 -34.25 -15.65
C ALA A 190 -8.83 -35.25 -16.77
N MET A 191 -9.48 -34.82 -17.85
CA MET A 191 -9.78 -35.66 -19.01
C MET A 191 -8.50 -36.14 -19.71
N LEU A 192 -7.52 -35.26 -19.92
CA LEU A 192 -6.23 -35.64 -20.51
C LEU A 192 -5.50 -36.67 -19.65
N LYS A 193 -5.54 -36.52 -18.33
CA LYS A 193 -4.96 -37.50 -17.39
C LYS A 193 -5.65 -38.86 -17.49
N ASP A 194 -6.96 -38.88 -17.69
CA ASP A 194 -7.73 -40.12 -17.83
C ASP A 194 -7.35 -40.85 -19.12
N VAL A 195 -7.23 -40.12 -20.24
CA VAL A 195 -6.73 -40.66 -21.51
C VAL A 195 -5.32 -41.24 -21.36
N GLN A 196 -4.42 -40.52 -20.69
CA GLN A 196 -3.03 -40.98 -20.47
C GLN A 196 -2.94 -42.23 -19.58
N THR A 197 -3.86 -42.39 -18.63
CA THR A 197 -3.88 -43.52 -17.69
C THR A 197 -4.77 -44.67 -18.14
N GLY A 198 -5.49 -44.53 -19.26
CA GLY A 198 -6.46 -45.53 -19.75
C GLY A 198 -7.73 -45.63 -18.89
N ILE A 199 -8.00 -44.62 -18.06
CA ILE A 199 -9.21 -44.56 -17.23
C ILE A 199 -10.35 -43.96 -18.05
N THR A 200 -11.54 -44.53 -17.95
CA THR A 200 -12.76 -43.94 -18.51
C THR A 200 -13.63 -43.44 -17.36
N SER A 201 -13.50 -42.17 -16.99
CA SER A 201 -14.33 -41.59 -15.94
C SER A 201 -15.69 -41.14 -16.47
N ARG A 202 -16.75 -41.44 -15.70
CA ARG A 202 -18.09 -40.90 -15.99
C ARG A 202 -18.11 -39.40 -15.68
N ARG A 203 -19.04 -38.68 -16.31
CA ARG A 203 -19.21 -37.23 -16.13
C ARG A 203 -19.21 -36.79 -14.66
N TRP A 204 -20.00 -37.46 -13.82
CA TRP A 204 -20.14 -37.09 -12.41
C TRP A 204 -18.84 -37.33 -11.61
N GLU A 205 -18.01 -38.29 -12.00
CA GLU A 205 -16.71 -38.58 -11.38
C GLU A 205 -15.70 -37.47 -11.71
N LEU A 206 -15.68 -37.04 -12.97
CA LEU A 206 -14.88 -35.90 -13.44
C LEU A 206 -15.29 -34.60 -12.74
N GLU A 207 -16.59 -34.33 -12.65
CA GLU A 207 -17.13 -33.17 -11.95
C GLU A 207 -16.69 -33.18 -10.47
N LYS A 208 -16.79 -34.33 -9.79
CA LYS A 208 -16.37 -34.47 -8.38
C LYS A 208 -14.86 -34.25 -8.21
N ARG A 209 -14.02 -34.87 -9.06
CA ARG A 209 -12.56 -34.69 -9.02
C ARG A 209 -12.11 -33.25 -9.25
N CYS A 210 -12.86 -32.51 -10.06
CA CYS A 210 -12.56 -31.10 -10.36
C CYS A 210 -13.18 -30.13 -9.33
N GLY A 211 -13.90 -30.62 -8.33
CA GLY A 211 -14.59 -29.81 -7.33
C GLY A 211 -15.75 -29.01 -7.92
N LEU A 212 -16.43 -29.55 -8.94
CA LEU A 212 -17.56 -28.95 -9.65
C LEU A 212 -18.88 -29.47 -9.09
N GLU A 213 -19.24 -29.03 -7.88
CA GLU A 213 -20.60 -29.25 -7.35
C GLU A 213 -21.63 -28.42 -8.12
N LYS A 214 -22.87 -28.93 -8.27
CA LYS A 214 -23.93 -28.30 -9.09
C LYS A 214 -24.14 -26.79 -8.83
N SER A 215 -23.98 -26.33 -7.58
CA SER A 215 -24.15 -24.92 -7.20
C SER A 215 -22.95 -24.01 -7.53
N ARG A 216 -21.79 -24.59 -7.88
CA ARG A 216 -20.52 -23.88 -8.06
C ARG A 216 -20.04 -23.86 -9.51
N VAL A 217 -20.79 -24.43 -10.44
CA VAL A 217 -20.43 -24.49 -11.86
C VAL A 217 -20.79 -23.16 -12.54
N ALA A 218 -19.81 -22.51 -13.18
CA ALA A 218 -20.06 -21.30 -13.93
C ALA A 218 -20.85 -21.61 -15.23
N PRO A 219 -21.70 -20.69 -15.73
CA PRO A 219 -22.49 -20.91 -16.94
C PRO A 219 -21.66 -21.34 -18.16
N LEU A 220 -20.47 -20.74 -18.33
CA LEU A 220 -19.52 -21.09 -19.39
C LEU A 220 -19.09 -22.57 -19.29
N THR A 221 -18.79 -23.04 -18.07
CA THR A 221 -18.43 -24.44 -17.81
C THR A 221 -19.59 -25.38 -18.09
N THR A 222 -20.82 -25.00 -17.73
CA THR A 222 -22.02 -25.79 -18.05
C THR A 222 -22.21 -25.94 -19.56
N ALA A 223 -22.03 -24.86 -20.32
CA ALA A 223 -22.08 -24.90 -21.78
C ALA A 223 -20.98 -25.81 -22.35
N PHE A 224 -19.76 -25.71 -21.83
CA PHE A 224 -18.65 -26.58 -22.22
C PHE A 224 -18.94 -28.06 -21.95
N ILE A 225 -19.44 -28.40 -20.75
CA ILE A 225 -19.79 -29.79 -20.40
C ILE A 225 -20.89 -30.34 -21.33
N ARG A 226 -21.88 -29.52 -21.69
CA ARG A 226 -22.92 -29.92 -22.66
C ARG A 226 -22.36 -30.18 -24.06
N LEU A 227 -21.37 -29.40 -24.49
CA LEU A 227 -20.71 -29.56 -25.77
C LEU A 227 -19.95 -30.90 -25.84
N ILE A 228 -19.15 -31.21 -24.82
CA ILE A 228 -18.35 -32.45 -24.79
C ILE A 228 -19.17 -33.70 -24.45
N GLY A 229 -20.29 -33.56 -23.72
CA GLY A 229 -21.14 -34.69 -23.34
C GLY A 229 -21.78 -35.40 -24.54
N ARG A 230 -21.93 -34.70 -25.68
CA ARG A 230 -22.38 -35.29 -26.95
C ARG A 230 -21.33 -36.16 -27.67
N TRP A 231 -20.08 -36.16 -27.20
CA TRP A 231 -18.96 -36.92 -27.79
C TRP A 231 -18.65 -38.25 -27.08
N ILE A 232 -19.31 -38.52 -25.94
CA ILE A 232 -19.04 -39.68 -25.05
C ILE A 232 -20.22 -40.67 -25.00
N GLU A 233 -21.35 -40.36 -25.66
CA GLU A 233 -22.43 -41.32 -25.95
C GLU A 233 -22.11 -42.11 -27.23
#